data_AF-A0ABD3M6M0-F1
#
_entry.id   AF-A0ABD3M6M0-F1
#
_cell.length_a   1.000
_cell.length_b   1.000
_cell.length_c   1.000
_cell.angle_alpha   90.00
_cell.angle_beta   90.00
_cell.angle_gamma   90.00
#
_symmetry.space_group_name_H-M   'P 1'
#
loop_
_entity.id
_entity.type
_entity.pdbx_description
1 polymer ?
#
loop_
_entity_poly.entity_id
_entity_poly.type
_entity_poly.pdbx_seq_one_letter_code
_entity_poly.pdbx_strand_id
1 'polypeptide(L)'
;MDPAHDPVEGMIGMEVLEQFDVDFDFPAGRLRLWKPHSVESVARRAGMLTINALVVNETRLLGFRVVPSAATKSAATQQKDSGTGTTVVAAQPFLGVVDCGASFTVINWAAAPLLGLPPQNDKSYEQRPKVVGLGVDGQPQLLPTATVGLSYCGNPIVSKDNKSMAFEAPPSEWKPWSEIDVAVGDLPVFTQLLGDGITPYRGPAGVIGLDILSQRRLILETSAGRQRRIYVGRG
;
A
#
# COMPACT_ATOMS: atom_id res chain seq x y z
N MET A 1 -25.78 -7.08 23.16
CA MET A 1 -26.01 -6.73 21.75
C MET A 1 -27.51 -6.71 21.56
N ASP A 2 -28.07 -5.61 21.05
CA ASP A 2 -29.50 -5.51 20.77
C ASP A 2 -29.82 -6.30 19.48
N PRO A 3 -30.64 -7.36 19.53
CA PRO A 3 -31.01 -8.14 18.35
C PRO A 3 -31.86 -7.37 17.32
N ALA A 4 -32.35 -6.16 17.65
CA ALA A 4 -33.20 -5.36 16.78
C ALA A 4 -32.43 -4.42 15.83
N HIS A 5 -31.11 -4.38 15.90
CA HIS A 5 -30.23 -3.63 15.00
C HIS A 5 -28.95 -4.44 14.77
N ASP A 6 -29.00 -5.40 13.84
CA ASP A 6 -27.77 -5.90 13.23
C ASP A 6 -27.27 -4.78 12.29
N PRO A 7 -26.15 -4.10 12.58
CA PRO A 7 -25.78 -2.86 11.88
C PRO A 7 -25.27 -3.10 10.44
N VAL A 8 -25.12 -4.36 10.03
CA VAL A 8 -24.60 -4.75 8.73
C VAL A 8 -25.59 -5.72 8.07
N GLU A 9 -26.37 -5.19 7.13
CA GLU A 9 -27.34 -5.99 6.37
C GLU A 9 -26.68 -6.87 5.29
N GLY A 10 -25.43 -6.54 4.92
CA GLY A 10 -24.67 -7.30 3.93
C GLY A 10 -23.27 -6.74 3.74
N MET A 11 -22.38 -7.59 3.22
CA MET A 11 -21.00 -7.25 2.89
C MET A 11 -20.75 -7.58 1.42
N ILE A 12 -20.26 -6.59 0.66
CA ILE A 12 -19.86 -6.80 -0.74
C ILE A 12 -18.41 -7.25 -0.75
N GLY A 13 -18.19 -8.52 -1.08
CA GLY A 13 -16.87 -9.12 -1.17
C GLY A 13 -16.16 -8.86 -2.50
N MET A 14 -14.92 -9.33 -2.57
CA MET A 14 -14.06 -9.18 -3.73
C MET A 14 -14.61 -9.90 -4.96
N GLU A 15 -15.38 -10.97 -4.80
CA GLU A 15 -16.04 -11.72 -5.87
C GLU A 15 -17.03 -10.87 -6.68
N VAL A 16 -17.60 -9.83 -6.07
CA VAL A 16 -18.43 -8.84 -6.77
C VAL A 16 -17.56 -7.69 -7.25
N LEU A 17 -16.70 -7.14 -6.40
CA LEU A 17 -15.90 -5.96 -6.72
C LEU A 17 -14.93 -6.18 -7.88
N GLU A 18 -14.40 -7.39 -8.06
CA GLU A 18 -13.48 -7.70 -9.16
C GLU A 18 -14.12 -7.64 -10.55
N GLN A 19 -15.45 -7.55 -10.62
CA GLN A 19 -16.20 -7.42 -11.86
C GLN A 19 -16.31 -5.96 -12.35
N PHE A 20 -15.80 -5.00 -11.56
CA PHE A 20 -15.92 -3.57 -11.83
C PHE A 20 -14.58 -2.86 -11.62
N ASP A 21 -14.36 -1.77 -12.34
CA ASP A 21 -13.39 -0.79 -11.86
C ASP A 21 -14.03 -0.04 -10.69
N VAL A 22 -13.41 -0.10 -9.53
CA VAL A 22 -14.01 0.38 -8.27
C VAL A 22 -13.46 1.75 -7.93
N ASP A 23 -14.33 2.74 -7.80
CA ASP A 23 -14.00 4.12 -7.45
C ASP A 23 -14.48 4.43 -6.03
N PHE A 24 -13.53 4.40 -5.10
CA PHE A 24 -13.69 4.81 -3.71
C PHE A 24 -13.38 6.30 -3.58
N ASP A 25 -14.43 7.11 -3.49
CA ASP A 25 -14.36 8.54 -3.28
C ASP A 25 -14.64 8.84 -1.81
N PHE A 26 -13.72 8.41 -0.95
CA PHE A 26 -13.81 8.56 0.50
C PHE A 26 -14.09 10.00 0.95
N PRO A 27 -13.42 11.05 0.42
CA PRO A 27 -13.71 12.43 0.82
C PRO A 27 -15.14 12.86 0.51
N ALA A 28 -15.76 12.30 -0.53
CA ALA A 28 -17.13 12.57 -0.90
C ALA A 28 -18.14 11.53 -0.36
N GLY A 29 -17.69 10.52 0.38
CA GLY A 29 -18.50 9.42 0.90
C GLY A 29 -19.20 8.60 -0.19
N ARG A 30 -18.52 8.34 -1.33
CA ARG A 30 -19.13 7.65 -2.48
C ARG A 30 -18.34 6.42 -2.91
N LEU A 31 -19.08 5.37 -3.24
CA LEU A 31 -18.60 4.20 -3.98
C LEU A 31 -19.24 4.21 -5.36
N ARG A 32 -18.45 4.06 -6.42
CA ARG A 32 -18.96 3.88 -7.79
C ARG A 32 -18.37 2.62 -8.41
N LEU A 33 -19.22 1.88 -9.10
CA LEU A 33 -18.85 0.69 -9.85
C LEU A 33 -18.91 1.04 -11.33
N TRP A 34 -17.77 1.01 -11.99
CA TRP A 34 -17.66 1.29 -13.42
C TRP A 34 -17.52 0.00 -14.20
N LYS A 35 -17.90 0.03 -15.49
CA LYS A 35 -17.56 -1.07 -16.39
C LYS A 35 -16.04 -1.29 -16.37
N PRO A 36 -15.55 -2.53 -16.36
CA PRO A 36 -14.13 -2.82 -16.48
C PRO A 36 -13.47 -2.03 -17.62
N HIS A 37 -12.27 -1.53 -17.37
CA HIS A 37 -11.44 -0.79 -18.32
C HIS A 37 -12.03 0.56 -18.79
N SER A 38 -12.97 1.14 -18.05
CA SER A 38 -13.61 2.42 -18.45
C SER A 38 -13.16 3.63 -17.64
N VAL A 39 -12.44 3.40 -16.53
CA VAL A 39 -12.10 4.46 -15.57
C VAL A 39 -10.93 5.35 -15.97
N GLU A 40 -10.12 4.99 -16.96
CA GLU A 40 -8.97 5.83 -17.35
C GLU A 40 -9.41 7.24 -17.74
N SER A 41 -10.49 7.37 -18.51
CA SER A 41 -11.05 8.68 -18.89
C SER A 41 -11.65 9.44 -17.71
N VAL A 42 -12.14 8.72 -16.70
CA VAL A 42 -12.69 9.29 -15.45
C VAL A 42 -11.54 9.84 -14.60
N ALA A 43 -10.51 9.02 -14.37
CA ALA A 43 -9.32 9.38 -13.62
C ALA A 43 -8.59 10.58 -14.26
N ARG A 44 -8.41 10.57 -15.59
CA ARG A 44 -7.77 11.67 -16.33
C ARG A 44 -8.55 12.98 -16.19
N ARG A 45 -9.88 12.95 -16.37
CA ARG A 45 -10.73 14.15 -16.20
C ARG A 45 -10.71 14.68 -14.77
N ALA A 46 -10.61 13.79 -13.79
CA ALA A 46 -10.47 14.14 -12.38
C ALA A 46 -9.03 14.55 -11.99
N GLY A 47 -8.09 14.55 -12.93
CA GLY A 47 -6.69 14.90 -12.68
C GLY A 47 -5.97 13.93 -11.74
N MET A 48 -6.43 12.69 -11.62
CA MET A 48 -5.84 11.70 -10.71
C MET A 48 -4.46 11.26 -11.19
N LEU A 49 -3.60 10.88 -10.25
CA LEU A 49 -2.27 10.36 -10.48
C LEU A 49 -2.32 8.84 -10.60
N THR A 50 -1.50 8.27 -11.48
CA THR A 50 -1.43 6.82 -11.70
C THR A 50 -0.30 6.21 -10.88
N ILE A 51 -0.63 5.18 -10.11
CA ILE A 51 0.31 4.25 -9.50
C ILE A 51 0.25 2.95 -10.30
N ASN A 52 1.41 2.50 -10.78
CA ASN A 52 1.54 1.19 -11.41
C ASN A 52 1.44 0.13 -10.31
N ALA A 53 0.32 -0.60 -10.27
CA ALA A 53 0.08 -1.59 -9.24
C ALA A 53 0.89 -2.87 -9.53
N LEU A 54 1.30 -3.51 -8.45
CA LEU A 54 1.81 -4.87 -8.43
C LEU A 54 0.63 -5.81 -8.21
N VAL A 55 0.54 -6.86 -9.03
CA VAL A 55 -0.41 -7.95 -8.81
C VAL A 55 0.31 -9.02 -7.99
N VAL A 56 -0.21 -9.29 -6.79
CA VAL A 56 0.37 -10.22 -5.84
C VAL A 56 -0.07 -11.64 -6.18
N ASN A 57 0.90 -12.50 -6.54
CA ASN A 57 0.75 -13.95 -6.74
C ASN A 57 -0.51 -14.35 -7.55
N GLU A 58 -1.01 -15.58 -7.35
CA GLU A 58 -2.27 -16.08 -7.92
C GLU A 58 -3.51 -15.44 -7.27
N THR A 59 -3.35 -14.76 -6.13
CA THR A 59 -4.46 -14.13 -5.40
C THR A 59 -5.03 -12.91 -6.11
N ARG A 60 -4.31 -12.37 -7.10
CA ARG A 60 -4.67 -11.20 -7.91
C ARG A 60 -4.88 -9.91 -7.10
N LEU A 61 -4.46 -9.91 -5.83
CA LEU A 61 -4.55 -8.73 -4.97
C LEU A 61 -3.65 -7.63 -5.51
N LEU A 62 -4.09 -6.39 -5.30
CA LEU A 62 -3.34 -5.21 -5.70
C LEU A 62 -2.37 -4.82 -4.60
N GLY A 63 -1.19 -4.40 -4.99
CA GLY A 63 -0.24 -3.74 -4.11
C GLY A 63 0.56 -2.68 -4.85
N PHE A 64 1.41 -1.99 -4.12
CA PHE A 64 2.36 -1.03 -4.69
C PHE A 64 3.63 -0.96 -3.83
N ARG A 65 4.68 -0.36 -4.38
CA ARG A 65 5.96 -0.20 -3.68
C ARG A 65 5.86 0.98 -2.72
N VAL A 66 6.02 0.71 -1.44
CA VAL A 66 5.91 1.71 -0.37
C VAL A 66 7.30 2.11 0.10
N VAL A 67 7.50 3.41 0.31
CA VAL A 67 8.73 4.02 0.83
C VAL A 67 8.37 5.05 1.92
N PRO A 68 9.30 5.41 2.83
CA PRO A 68 9.03 6.51 3.75
C PRO A 68 8.85 7.83 3.00
N SER A 69 7.99 8.72 3.49
CA SER A 69 7.68 10.01 2.86
C SER A 69 8.93 10.85 2.56
N ALA A 70 9.91 10.83 3.48
CA ALA A 70 11.19 11.48 3.36
C ALA A 70 12.00 11.00 2.13
N ALA A 71 11.89 9.73 1.73
CA ALA A 71 12.62 9.22 0.56
C ALA A 71 12.19 9.89 -0.74
N THR A 72 10.92 10.27 -0.85
CA THR A 72 10.42 11.00 -2.03
C THR A 72 10.76 12.48 -2.01
N LYS A 73 11.01 13.06 -0.84
CA LYS A 73 11.52 14.44 -0.70
C LYS A 73 13.00 14.54 -1.11
N SER A 74 13.76 13.46 -0.92
CA SER A 74 15.16 13.35 -1.31
C SER A 74 15.36 12.76 -2.71
N ALA A 75 14.32 12.71 -3.54
CA ALA A 75 14.42 12.19 -4.90
C ALA A 75 15.41 13.04 -5.72
N ALA A 76 16.29 12.37 -6.47
CA ALA A 76 17.36 13.01 -7.21
C ALA A 76 17.23 12.74 -8.71
N THR A 77 17.59 13.72 -9.54
CA THR A 77 17.62 13.52 -10.99
C THR A 77 18.92 12.82 -11.37
N GLN A 78 18.82 11.56 -11.81
CA GLN A 78 19.91 10.90 -12.53
C GLN A 78 19.87 11.34 -13.99
N GLN A 79 20.89 12.08 -14.42
CA GLN A 79 21.08 12.39 -15.84
C GLN A 79 21.38 11.10 -16.62
N LYS A 80 20.63 10.86 -17.70
CA LYS A 80 21.09 9.96 -18.77
C LYS A 80 22.01 10.73 -19.70
N ASP A 81 22.99 10.01 -20.28
CA ASP A 81 23.89 10.51 -21.34
C ASP A 81 23.13 11.15 -22.54
N SER A 82 21.83 10.86 -22.67
CA SER A 82 20.92 11.34 -23.73
C SER A 82 20.11 12.61 -23.38
N GLY A 83 20.45 13.34 -22.32
CA GLY A 83 19.90 14.68 -22.02
C GLY A 83 18.53 14.72 -21.30
N THR A 84 17.77 13.63 -21.27
CA THR A 84 16.57 13.50 -20.42
C THR A 84 16.91 12.80 -19.11
N GLY A 85 16.98 13.55 -18.01
CA GLY A 85 17.17 12.98 -16.67
C GLY A 85 15.94 12.24 -16.15
N THR A 86 16.14 11.16 -15.42
CA THR A 86 15.08 10.45 -14.69
C THR A 86 15.20 10.78 -13.20
N THR A 87 14.11 11.23 -12.57
CA THR A 87 14.10 11.44 -11.12
C THR A 87 13.88 10.11 -10.41
N VAL A 88 14.76 9.79 -9.47
CA VAL A 88 14.83 8.48 -8.82
C VAL A 88 14.75 8.58 -7.30
N VAL A 89 14.20 7.52 -6.70
CA VAL A 89 14.21 7.25 -5.27
C VAL A 89 15.16 6.07 -5.02
N ALA A 90 16.20 6.29 -4.21
CA ALA A 90 17.20 5.26 -3.87
C ALA A 90 16.81 4.42 -2.65
N ALA A 91 15.72 4.77 -1.96
CA ALA A 91 15.24 3.99 -0.82
C ALA A 91 14.68 2.64 -1.27
N GLN A 92 15.05 1.59 -0.55
CA GLN A 92 14.51 0.25 -0.74
C GLN A 92 13.02 0.23 -0.35
N PRO A 93 12.10 -0.10 -1.26
CA PRO A 93 10.70 -0.23 -0.93
C PRO A 93 10.36 -1.59 -0.33
N PHE A 94 9.19 -1.66 0.30
CA PHE A 94 8.49 -2.90 0.60
C PHE A 94 7.18 -2.99 -0.19
N LEU A 95 6.60 -4.19 -0.26
CA LEU A 95 5.30 -4.40 -0.87
C LEU A 95 4.19 -4.00 0.12
N GLY A 96 3.40 -2.99 -0.23
CA GLY A 96 2.13 -2.70 0.45
C GLY A 96 0.97 -3.32 -0.31
N VAL A 97 0.27 -4.28 0.29
CA VAL A 97 -0.96 -4.86 -0.26
C VAL A 97 -2.14 -3.95 0.07
N VAL A 98 -2.96 -3.61 -0.91
CA VAL A 98 -4.16 -2.79 -0.72
C VAL A 98 -5.25 -3.62 -0.04
N ASP A 99 -5.73 -3.17 1.12
CA ASP A 99 -6.81 -3.83 1.85
C ASP A 99 -7.85 -2.80 2.31
N CYS A 100 -9.02 -2.82 1.67
CA CYS A 100 -10.13 -1.93 2.00
C CYS A 100 -10.96 -2.43 3.20
N GLY A 101 -10.70 -3.65 3.70
CA GLY A 101 -11.31 -4.20 4.92
C GLY A 101 -10.50 -3.91 6.19
N ALA A 102 -9.23 -3.53 6.05
CA ALA A 102 -8.38 -3.17 7.19
C ALA A 102 -8.58 -1.71 7.61
N SER A 103 -9.03 -1.48 8.84
CA SER A 103 -9.14 -0.11 9.39
C SER A 103 -7.79 0.56 9.63
N PHE A 104 -6.73 -0.22 9.86
CA PHE A 104 -5.38 0.26 10.15
C PHE A 104 -4.37 -0.39 9.20
N THR A 105 -3.33 0.37 8.86
CA THR A 105 -2.16 -0.10 8.14
C THR A 105 -1.25 -0.88 9.08
N VAL A 106 -0.81 -2.07 8.64
CA VAL A 106 0.11 -2.93 9.38
C VAL A 106 1.34 -3.22 8.53
N ILE A 107 2.52 -3.10 9.12
CA ILE A 107 3.78 -3.49 8.49
C ILE A 107 4.43 -4.61 9.30
N ASN A 108 5.17 -5.49 8.62
CA ASN A 108 5.90 -6.54 9.31
C ASN A 108 7.26 -6.06 9.85
N TRP A 109 7.90 -6.87 10.69
CA TRP A 109 9.17 -6.49 11.32
C TRP A 109 10.30 -6.31 10.30
N ALA A 110 10.24 -6.99 9.16
CA ALA A 110 11.20 -6.82 8.07
C ALA A 110 11.05 -5.46 7.34
N ALA A 111 9.84 -4.88 7.29
CA ALA A 111 9.60 -3.57 6.69
C ALA A 111 9.91 -2.40 7.63
N ALA A 112 9.81 -2.60 8.96
CA ALA A 112 10.07 -1.57 9.97
C ALA A 112 11.39 -0.78 9.78
N PRO A 113 12.57 -1.43 9.59
CA PRO A 113 13.83 -0.69 9.40
C PRO A 113 13.86 0.12 8.10
N LEU A 114 13.10 -0.26 7.06
CA LEU A 114 13.00 0.50 5.80
C LEU A 114 12.25 1.83 5.98
N LEU A 115 11.46 1.93 7.05
CA LEU A 115 10.79 3.15 7.49
C LEU A 115 11.58 3.92 8.56
N GLY A 116 12.79 3.48 8.89
CA GLY A 116 13.62 4.10 9.93
C GLY A 116 13.16 3.79 11.36
N LEU A 117 12.36 2.73 11.55
CA LEU A 117 11.89 2.34 12.88
C LEU A 117 12.94 1.51 13.65
N PRO A 118 12.93 1.54 14.99
CA PRO A 118 13.82 0.72 15.82
C PRO A 118 13.65 -0.79 15.58
N PRO A 119 14.66 -1.63 15.87
CA PRO A 119 14.58 -3.08 15.74
C PRO A 119 13.53 -3.68 16.68
N GLN A 120 12.99 -4.86 16.34
CA GLN A 120 11.87 -5.51 17.06
C GLN A 120 12.03 -5.61 18.57
N ASN A 121 13.26 -5.81 19.06
CA ASN A 121 13.57 -5.96 20.48
C ASN A 121 13.82 -4.63 21.21
N ASP A 122 13.61 -3.50 20.55
CA ASP A 122 13.77 -2.17 21.15
C ASP A 122 12.67 -1.92 22.19
N LYS A 123 13.09 -1.54 23.41
CA LYS A 123 12.18 -1.30 24.54
C LYS A 123 11.22 -0.14 24.31
N SER A 124 11.52 0.76 23.36
CA SER A 124 10.62 1.86 23.04
C SER A 124 9.26 1.40 22.55
N TYR A 125 9.11 0.16 22.04
CA TYR A 125 7.81 -0.39 21.64
C TYR A 125 6.91 -0.78 22.82
N GLU A 126 7.47 -1.06 24.00
CA GLU A 126 6.69 -1.51 25.16
C GLU A 126 5.69 -0.47 25.64
N GLN A 127 6.06 0.82 25.52
CA GLN A 127 5.29 1.98 25.98
C GLN A 127 4.36 2.55 24.90
N ARG A 128 4.42 2.06 23.65
CA ARG A 128 3.61 2.60 22.56
C ARG A 128 2.17 2.09 22.64
N PRO A 129 1.20 2.85 22.10
CA PRO A 129 -0.15 2.35 21.87
C PRO A 129 -0.10 1.05 21.06
N LYS A 130 -1.03 0.13 21.33
CA LYS A 130 -1.09 -1.17 20.67
C LYS A 130 -2.44 -1.36 20.00
N VAL A 131 -2.42 -1.92 18.80
CA VAL A 131 -3.62 -2.38 18.08
C VAL A 131 -3.68 -3.90 18.22
N VAL A 132 -4.90 -4.44 18.33
CA VAL A 132 -5.11 -5.89 18.38
C VAL A 132 -5.18 -6.42 16.95
N GLY A 133 -4.28 -7.35 16.62
CA GLY A 133 -4.36 -8.21 15.44
C GLY A 133 -4.64 -9.66 15.83
N LEU A 134 -4.85 -10.53 14.85
CA LEU A 134 -4.87 -11.98 15.05
C LEU A 134 -3.52 -12.57 14.62
N GLY A 135 -2.87 -13.28 15.53
CA GLY A 135 -1.59 -13.95 15.33
C GLY A 135 -1.73 -15.24 14.51
N VAL A 136 -0.59 -15.87 14.21
CA VAL A 136 -0.49 -17.10 13.39
C VAL A 136 -1.14 -18.32 14.03
N ASP A 137 -1.30 -18.28 15.34
CA ASP A 137 -2.00 -19.25 16.17
C ASP A 137 -3.50 -18.95 16.34
N GLY A 138 -4.01 -17.92 15.68
CA GLY A 138 -5.39 -17.43 15.81
C GLY A 138 -5.66 -16.69 17.12
N GLN A 139 -4.64 -16.46 17.96
CA GLN A 139 -4.80 -15.73 19.21
C GLN A 139 -4.65 -14.22 18.99
N PRO A 140 -5.29 -13.39 19.83
CA PRO A 140 -5.06 -11.95 19.81
C PRO A 140 -3.58 -11.63 20.04
N GLN A 141 -3.00 -10.86 19.11
CA GLN A 141 -1.65 -10.33 19.20
C GLN A 141 -1.71 -8.82 19.35
N LEU A 142 -0.99 -8.28 20.34
CA LEU A 142 -0.84 -6.85 20.51
C LEU A 142 0.30 -6.33 19.63
N LEU A 143 -0.03 -5.49 18.66
CA LEU A 143 0.91 -4.89 17.73
C LEU A 143 1.21 -3.46 18.19
N PRO A 144 2.46 -3.13 18.59
CA PRO A 144 2.82 -1.75 18.90
C PRO A 144 2.69 -0.87 17.65
N THR A 145 2.41 0.41 17.88
CA THR A 145 2.24 1.39 16.82
C THR A 145 3.48 2.28 16.64
N ALA A 146 3.63 2.89 15.47
CA ALA A 146 4.62 3.91 15.21
C ALA A 146 4.08 4.97 14.25
N THR A 147 4.26 6.25 14.57
CA THR A 147 3.90 7.33 13.65
C THR A 147 4.88 7.36 12.49
N VAL A 148 4.39 7.19 11.27
CA VAL A 148 5.19 7.19 10.04
C VAL A 148 4.49 7.95 8.92
N GLY A 149 5.27 8.64 8.09
CA GLY A 149 4.80 9.16 6.81
C GLY A 149 5.13 8.18 5.69
N LEU A 150 4.13 7.83 4.86
CA LEU A 150 4.29 6.91 3.75
C LEU A 150 4.22 7.64 2.39
N SER A 151 4.87 7.05 1.39
CA SER A 151 4.80 7.44 -0.02
C SER A 151 5.01 6.20 -0.89
N TYR A 152 5.00 6.36 -2.21
CA TYR A 152 5.24 5.26 -3.13
C TYR A 152 6.45 5.53 -4.04
N CYS A 153 6.93 4.50 -4.71
CA CYS A 153 7.84 4.63 -5.84
C CYS A 153 7.38 3.75 -7.02
N GLY A 154 7.81 4.10 -8.23
CA GLY A 154 7.41 3.44 -9.46
C GLY A 154 8.24 2.21 -9.78
N ASN A 155 8.57 2.00 -11.06
CA ASN A 155 9.29 0.80 -11.50
C ASN A 155 10.75 0.81 -11.07
N PRO A 156 11.37 -0.36 -10.86
CA PRO A 156 12.79 -0.46 -10.60
C PRO A 156 13.58 0.02 -11.82
N ILE A 157 14.64 0.77 -11.54
CA ILE A 157 15.64 1.25 -12.48
C ILE A 157 16.94 0.58 -12.07
N VAL A 158 17.39 -0.38 -12.89
CA VAL A 158 18.64 -1.10 -12.65
C VAL A 158 19.77 -0.35 -13.36
N SER A 159 20.88 -0.11 -12.67
CA SER A 159 22.06 0.52 -13.28
C SER A 159 22.64 -0.37 -14.38
N LYS A 160 23.36 0.25 -15.34
CA LYS A 160 23.97 -0.47 -16.49
C LYS A 160 24.90 -1.62 -16.07
N ASP A 161 25.47 -1.55 -14.88
CA ASP A 161 26.37 -2.56 -14.32
C ASP A 161 25.66 -3.60 -13.42
N ASN A 162 24.32 -3.54 -13.29
CA ASN A 162 23.51 -4.37 -12.39
C ASN A 162 23.93 -4.34 -10.91
N LYS A 163 24.71 -3.34 -10.48
CA LYS A 163 25.21 -3.23 -9.09
C LYS A 163 24.33 -2.37 -8.20
N SER A 164 23.50 -1.52 -8.78
CA SER A 164 22.61 -0.64 -8.02
C SER A 164 21.20 -0.66 -8.60
N MET A 165 20.23 -0.52 -7.71
CA MET A 165 18.82 -0.42 -8.04
C MET A 165 18.29 0.87 -7.43
N ALA A 166 17.59 1.66 -8.24
CA ALA A 166 16.79 2.77 -7.80
C ALA A 166 15.34 2.53 -8.28
N PHE A 167 14.44 3.46 -7.96
CA PHE A 167 13.05 3.38 -8.37
C PHE A 167 12.63 4.70 -8.98
N GLU A 168 11.72 4.66 -9.95
CA GLU A 168 11.08 5.87 -10.48
C GLU A 168 10.48 6.67 -9.31
N ALA A 169 10.80 7.96 -9.22
CA ALA A 169 10.12 8.83 -8.28
C ALA A 169 8.66 9.05 -8.70
N PRO A 170 7.75 9.29 -7.74
CA PRO A 170 6.43 9.82 -8.06
C PRO A 170 6.52 11.10 -8.92
N PRO A 171 5.46 11.43 -9.68
CA PRO A 171 5.41 12.68 -10.43
C PRO A 171 5.51 13.88 -9.48
N SER A 172 5.98 15.02 -9.99
CA SER A 172 6.25 16.21 -9.17
C SER A 172 5.05 16.75 -8.39
N GLU A 173 3.84 16.46 -8.88
CA GLU A 173 2.56 16.84 -8.27
C GLU A 173 2.16 15.90 -7.12
N TRP A 174 2.87 14.80 -6.92
CA TRP A 174 2.60 13.86 -5.83
C TRP A 174 2.97 14.47 -4.48
N LYS A 175 2.00 14.47 -3.57
CA LYS A 175 2.22 14.69 -2.16
C LYS A 175 2.23 13.33 -1.45
N PRO A 176 3.18 13.03 -0.55
CA PRO A 176 3.07 11.88 0.35
C PRO A 176 1.75 11.90 1.15
N TRP A 177 1.31 10.74 1.64
CA TRP A 177 0.19 10.67 2.56
C TRP A 177 0.53 11.38 3.88
N SER A 178 -0.50 11.81 4.60
CA SER A 178 -0.34 12.31 5.97
C SER A 178 0.18 11.20 6.86
N GLU A 179 0.91 11.58 7.91
CA GLU A 179 1.43 10.62 8.87
C GLU A 179 0.29 9.89 9.58
N ILE A 180 0.52 8.60 9.85
CA ILE A 180 -0.42 7.71 10.54
C ILE A 180 0.32 6.86 11.56
N ASP A 181 -0.42 6.33 12.52
CA ASP A 181 0.09 5.30 13.43
C ASP A 181 -0.05 3.92 12.78
N VAL A 182 1.03 3.41 12.20
CA VAL A 182 1.05 2.04 11.66
C VAL A 182 1.25 1.04 12.78
N ALA A 183 0.54 -0.09 12.72
CA ALA A 183 0.85 -1.23 13.58
C ALA A 183 2.08 -1.98 13.05
N VAL A 184 2.95 -2.46 13.94
CA VAL A 184 4.16 -3.19 13.56
C VAL A 184 4.10 -4.62 14.10
N GLY A 185 4.14 -5.60 13.19
CA GLY A 185 4.35 -6.99 13.53
C GLY A 185 3.99 -7.96 12.42
N ASP A 186 4.41 -9.21 12.61
CA ASP A 186 4.18 -10.28 11.64
C ASP A 186 2.75 -10.81 11.76
N LEU A 187 1.95 -10.60 10.71
CA LEU A 187 0.61 -11.14 10.59
C LEU A 187 0.60 -12.42 9.74
N PRO A 188 -0.35 -13.36 9.99
CA PRO A 188 -0.48 -14.60 9.23
C PRO A 188 -0.75 -14.36 7.74
N VAL A 189 -1.43 -13.25 7.45
CA VAL A 189 -1.77 -12.81 6.10
C VAL A 189 -0.52 -12.68 5.21
N PHE A 190 0.65 -12.33 5.76
CA PHE A 190 1.87 -12.23 4.95
C PHE A 190 2.34 -13.60 4.46
N THR A 191 2.26 -14.62 5.31
CA THR A 191 2.54 -16.02 4.93
C THR A 191 1.54 -16.53 3.89
N GLN A 192 0.26 -16.20 4.05
CA GLN A 192 -0.81 -16.67 3.16
C GLN A 192 -0.77 -15.97 1.79
N LEU A 193 -0.51 -14.66 1.75
CA LEU A 193 -0.55 -13.89 0.51
C LEU A 193 0.78 -13.90 -0.25
N LEU A 194 1.91 -13.87 0.48
CA LEU A 194 3.25 -13.64 -0.09
C LEU A 194 4.18 -14.85 0.03
N GLY A 195 3.84 -15.82 0.87
CA GLY A 195 4.60 -17.05 1.09
C GLY A 195 3.95 -18.28 0.44
N ASP A 196 4.27 -19.44 0.99
CA ASP A 196 3.72 -20.76 0.62
C ASP A 196 2.48 -21.14 1.46
N GLY A 197 1.98 -20.23 2.30
CA GLY A 197 0.89 -20.48 3.24
C GLY A 197 1.26 -21.30 4.49
N ILE A 198 2.52 -21.73 4.63
CA ILE A 198 2.98 -22.60 5.72
C ILE A 198 4.17 -21.98 6.46
N THR A 199 5.18 -21.57 5.72
CA THR A 199 6.44 -21.01 6.20
C THR A 199 6.28 -19.50 6.47
N PRO A 200 6.65 -18.99 7.66
CA PRO A 200 6.59 -17.57 7.95
C PRO A 200 7.27 -16.71 6.89
N TYR A 201 6.54 -15.75 6.32
CA TYR A 201 7.10 -14.82 5.34
C TYR A 201 8.18 -13.93 5.98
N ARG A 202 9.36 -13.87 5.36
CA ARG A 202 10.54 -13.14 5.89
C ARG A 202 10.87 -11.85 5.12
N GLY A 203 10.25 -11.62 3.97
CA GLY A 203 10.47 -10.39 3.19
C GLY A 203 9.79 -9.18 3.83
N PRO A 204 10.14 -7.94 3.44
CA PRO A 204 9.46 -6.76 3.94
C PRO A 204 8.11 -6.57 3.25
N ALA A 205 7.03 -6.45 4.04
CA ALA A 205 5.68 -6.27 3.54
C ALA A 205 4.79 -5.48 4.50
N GLY A 206 3.67 -4.97 3.98
CA GLY A 206 2.60 -4.38 4.76
C GLY A 206 1.24 -4.55 4.11
N VAL A 207 0.20 -4.42 4.94
CA VAL A 207 -1.19 -4.26 4.55
C VAL A 207 -1.52 -2.77 4.67
N ILE A 208 -1.95 -2.15 3.57
CA ILE A 208 -2.30 -0.73 3.48
C ILE A 208 -3.80 -0.60 3.68
N GLY A 209 -4.17 -0.09 4.85
CA GLY A 209 -5.55 0.03 5.31
C GLY A 209 -6.19 1.39 5.03
N LEU A 210 -7.41 1.55 5.54
CA LEU A 210 -8.25 2.73 5.34
C LEU A 210 -7.65 4.01 5.92
N ASP A 211 -6.80 3.95 6.94
CA ASP A 211 -6.04 5.10 7.46
C ASP A 211 -5.13 5.78 6.41
N ILE A 212 -4.66 5.02 5.40
CA ILE A 212 -4.00 5.57 4.20
C ILE A 212 -4.99 5.74 3.04
N LEU A 213 -5.74 4.67 2.72
CA LEU A 213 -6.55 4.62 1.50
C LEU A 213 -7.66 5.68 1.50
N SER A 214 -8.22 6.00 2.67
CA SER A 214 -9.33 6.96 2.80
C SER A 214 -8.90 8.43 2.76
N GLN A 215 -7.61 8.72 2.86
CA GLN A 215 -7.12 10.11 2.80
C GLN A 215 -7.39 10.77 1.44
N ARG A 216 -7.65 9.96 0.40
CA ARG A 216 -7.82 10.43 -0.98
C ARG A 216 -8.87 9.60 -1.69
N ARG A 217 -9.40 10.15 -2.80
CA ARG A 217 -10.12 9.35 -3.78
C ARG A 217 -9.17 8.32 -4.42
N LEU A 218 -9.63 7.09 -4.54
CA LEU A 218 -8.91 5.93 -5.03
C LEU A 218 -9.76 5.23 -6.10
N ILE A 219 -9.18 4.93 -7.26
CA ILE A 219 -9.81 4.06 -8.26
C ILE A 219 -8.93 2.84 -8.48
N LEU A 220 -9.49 1.66 -8.28
CA LEU A 220 -8.88 0.37 -8.55
C LEU A 220 -9.36 -0.11 -9.92
N GLU A 221 -8.46 -0.11 -10.90
CA GLU A 221 -8.78 -0.62 -12.24
C GLU A 221 -8.66 -2.15 -12.28
N THR A 222 -9.72 -2.79 -12.76
CA THR A 222 -9.68 -4.21 -13.12
C THR A 222 -8.95 -4.40 -14.44
N SER A 223 -8.05 -5.38 -14.49
CA SER A 223 -7.44 -5.79 -15.75
C SER A 223 -7.17 -7.29 -15.80
N ALA A 224 -7.30 -7.84 -17.01
CA ALA A 224 -6.95 -9.22 -17.36
C ALA A 224 -5.43 -9.44 -17.40
N GLY A 225 -4.63 -8.37 -17.46
CA GLY A 225 -3.18 -8.41 -17.47
C GLY A 225 -2.54 -8.41 -16.07
N ARG A 226 -1.23 -8.69 -16.02
CA ARG A 226 -0.43 -8.64 -14.77
C ARG A 226 -0.11 -7.22 -14.30
N GLN A 227 -0.41 -6.21 -15.12
CA GLN A 227 -0.31 -4.81 -14.73
C GLN A 227 -1.73 -4.26 -14.56
N ARG A 228 -2.01 -3.82 -13.33
CA ARG A 228 -3.22 -3.10 -12.95
C ARG A 228 -2.84 -1.68 -12.57
N ARG A 229 -3.79 -0.75 -12.69
CA ARG A 229 -3.57 0.66 -12.35
C ARG A 229 -4.37 1.00 -11.10
N ILE A 230 -3.72 1.73 -10.21
CA ILE A 230 -4.38 2.40 -9.10
C ILE A 230 -4.33 3.88 -9.44
N TYR A 231 -5.48 4.56 -9.43
CA TYR A 231 -5.54 6.01 -9.56
C TYR A 231 -5.77 6.64 -8.19
N VAL A 232 -5.01 7.69 -7.86
CA VAL A 232 -5.08 8.37 -6.57
C VAL A 232 -5.28 9.87 -6.77
N GLY A 233 -6.15 10.48 -5.98
CA GLY A 233 -6.32 11.94 -5.96
C GLY A 233 -5.02 12.70 -5.61
N ARG A 234 -4.93 13.98 -5.95
CA ARG A 234 -3.69 14.78 -5.79
C ARG A 234 -3.37 15.20 -4.35
N GLY A 235 -4.34 15.13 -3.43
CA GLY A 235 -4.17 15.57 -2.03
C GLY A 235 -3.94 17.06 -1.85
#